data_AF-A0A1Y0MH99-F1
#
_entry.id   AF-A0A1Y0MH99-F1
#
_cell.length_a   1.000
_cell.length_b   1.000
_cell.length_c   1.000
_cell.angle_alpha   90.00
_cell.angle_beta   90.00
_cell.angle_gamma   90.00
#
_symmetry.space_group_name_H-M   'P 1'
#
loop_
_entity.id
_entity.type
_entity.pdbx_description
1 polymer ?
#
loop_
_entity_poly.entity_id
_entity_poly.type
_entity_poly.pdbx_seq_one_letter_code
_entity_poly.pdbx_strand_id
1 'polypeptide(L)'
;MKKFLLVVAFIGLSFAEISAQVEYKVITSVESIVPSGLGRSRIVSASEDRNYQDFTSQRSSDKKEDKRNKSDRGEIRVKNFEETKLLNFYNIGGIRFQNIAANDAVISSKINTMISEGWELAFVNTGVESVGGKGDNNGIFITRYIFKRSL
;
A
#
# COMPACT_ATOMS: atom_id res chain seq x y z
N MET A 1 54.97 3.83 -4.70
CA MET A 1 53.87 4.59 -5.35
C MET A 1 52.82 3.68 -5.98
N LYS A 2 53.16 2.81 -6.95
CA LYS A 2 52.19 1.91 -7.62
C LYS A 2 51.40 1.00 -6.68
N LYS A 3 52.05 0.44 -5.64
CA LYS A 3 51.40 -0.39 -4.61
C LYS A 3 50.41 0.39 -3.72
N PHE A 4 50.68 1.67 -3.47
CA PHE A 4 49.79 2.54 -2.68
C PHE A 4 48.55 2.93 -3.50
N LEU A 5 48.72 3.23 -4.79
CA LEU A 5 47.60 3.45 -5.73
C LEU A 5 46.70 2.22 -5.85
N LEU A 6 47.28 1.01 -5.85
CA LEU A 6 46.51 -0.24 -5.86
C LEU A 6 45.68 -0.45 -4.60
N VAL A 7 46.23 -0.12 -3.42
CA VAL A 7 45.50 -0.18 -2.14
C VAL A 7 44.37 0.84 -2.10
N VAL A 8 44.60 2.07 -2.56
CA VAL A 8 43.56 3.12 -2.64
C VAL A 8 42.45 2.73 -3.64
N ALA A 9 42.81 2.13 -4.78
CA ALA A 9 41.82 1.63 -5.74
C ALA A 9 41.00 0.45 -5.18
N PHE A 10 41.64 -0.45 -4.41
CA PHE A 10 40.95 -1.58 -3.78
C PHE A 10 40.00 -1.14 -2.66
N ILE A 11 40.39 -0.12 -1.88
CA ILE A 11 39.51 0.53 -0.91
C ILE A 11 38.34 1.23 -1.63
N GLY A 12 38.60 1.93 -2.74
CA GLY A 12 37.55 2.57 -3.55
C GLY A 12 36.54 1.58 -4.14
N LEU A 13 36.99 0.37 -4.53
CA LEU A 13 36.14 -0.70 -5.05
C LEU A 13 35.35 -1.44 -3.95
N SER A 14 35.85 -1.49 -2.72
CA SER A 14 35.13 -2.12 -1.60
C SER A 14 33.85 -1.38 -1.17
N PHE A 15 33.61 -0.17 -1.68
CA PHE A 15 32.35 0.56 -1.52
C PHE A 15 31.37 0.36 -2.69
N ALA A 16 31.75 -0.38 -3.75
CA ALA A 16 30.99 -0.44 -4.99
C ALA A 16 29.84 -1.46 -5.00
N GLU A 17 29.63 -2.22 -3.92
CA GLU A 17 28.53 -3.20 -3.84
C GLU A 17 27.59 -2.91 -2.67
N ILE A 18 27.03 -1.69 -2.64
CA ILE A 18 25.74 -1.50 -1.98
C ILE A 18 24.69 -1.93 -3.00
N SER A 19 24.38 -3.22 -3.03
CA SER A 19 23.12 -3.68 -3.60
C SER A 19 22.02 -3.08 -2.73
N ALA A 20 21.50 -1.91 -3.11
CA ALA A 20 20.48 -1.23 -2.34
C ALA A 20 19.25 -2.14 -2.24
N GLN A 21 19.06 -2.78 -1.09
CA GLN A 21 17.91 -3.62 -0.85
C GLN A 21 16.73 -2.67 -0.70
N VAL A 22 15.76 -2.76 -1.61
CA VAL A 22 14.59 -1.87 -1.60
C VAL A 22 13.43 -2.59 -0.93
N GLU A 23 12.79 -1.92 0.02
CA GLU A 23 11.53 -2.37 0.58
C GLU A 23 10.36 -1.51 0.07
N TYR A 24 9.16 -2.11 0.05
CA TYR A 24 7.94 -1.48 -0.43
C TYR A 24 6.87 -1.47 0.65
N LYS A 25 6.07 -0.40 0.68
CA LYS A 25 4.92 -0.26 1.56
C LYS A 25 3.72 0.25 0.79
N VAL A 26 2.55 -0.33 1.08
CA VAL A 26 1.27 0.09 0.48
C VAL A 26 0.44 0.82 1.52
N ILE A 27 0.00 2.03 1.19
CA ILE A 27 -1.01 2.79 1.92
C ILE A 27 -2.25 2.90 1.03
N THR A 28 -3.43 2.66 1.59
CA THR A 28 -4.68 2.67 0.82
C THR A 28 -5.63 3.71 1.36
N SER A 29 -6.18 4.58 0.51
CA SER A 29 -7.41 5.31 0.83
C SER A 29 -8.61 4.61 0.23
N VAL A 30 -9.69 4.50 1.00
CA VAL A 30 -11.01 4.05 0.56
C VAL A 30 -11.98 5.18 0.88
N GLU A 31 -12.64 5.70 -0.13
CA GLU A 31 -13.57 6.83 -0.03
C GLU A 31 -14.94 6.39 -0.54
N SER A 32 -15.94 6.50 0.32
CA SER A 32 -17.28 6.05 -0.02
C SER A 32 -17.96 7.05 -0.95
N ILE A 33 -18.52 6.51 -2.02
CA ILE A 33 -19.41 7.22 -2.94
C ILE A 33 -20.88 6.82 -2.75
N VAL A 34 -21.19 6.14 -1.64
CA VAL A 34 -22.54 5.72 -1.29
C VAL A 34 -23.41 6.97 -1.07
N PRO A 35 -24.57 7.07 -1.75
CA PRO A 35 -25.52 8.17 -1.56
C PRO A 35 -25.95 8.32 -0.10
N SER A 36 -26.39 9.52 0.28
CA SER A 36 -26.80 9.86 1.66
C SER A 36 -25.67 9.83 2.70
N GLY A 37 -24.43 9.51 2.31
CA GLY A 37 -23.25 9.65 3.16
C GLY A 37 -23.15 8.62 4.28
N LEU A 38 -23.80 7.46 4.12
CA LEU A 38 -23.80 6.37 5.11
C LEU A 38 -22.52 5.52 5.10
N GLY A 39 -21.60 5.77 4.16
CA GLY A 39 -20.36 5.03 4.04
C GLY A 39 -19.30 5.33 5.10
N ARG A 40 -18.19 4.60 5.03
CA ARG A 40 -17.04 4.75 5.93
C ARG A 40 -15.76 4.94 5.10
N SER A 41 -15.32 6.18 4.98
CA SER A 41 -14.08 6.52 4.27
C SER A 41 -12.87 6.46 5.22
N ARG A 42 -11.76 5.85 4.80
CA ARG A 42 -10.55 5.64 5.62
C ARG A 42 -9.27 5.65 4.79
N ILE A 43 -8.18 6.11 5.39
CA ILE A 43 -6.83 5.68 5.00
C ILE A 43 -6.47 4.48 5.88
N VAL A 44 -5.91 3.44 5.29
CA VAL A 44 -5.50 2.20 5.95
C VAL A 44 -4.05 1.88 5.61
N SER A 45 -3.26 1.54 6.62
CA SER A 45 -1.89 1.04 6.44
C SER A 45 -1.55 -0.02 7.48
N ALA A 46 -0.96 -1.12 7.05
CA ALA A 46 -0.50 -2.18 7.95
C ALA A 46 0.74 -1.76 8.76
N SER A 47 0.81 -2.26 9.99
CA SER A 47 1.96 -2.08 10.89
C SER A 47 2.72 -3.38 11.15
N GLU A 48 2.35 -4.46 10.46
CA GLU A 48 2.97 -5.78 10.55
C GLU A 48 3.18 -6.35 9.15
N ASP A 49 4.24 -7.15 9.02
CA ASP A 49 4.55 -7.85 7.77
C ASP A 49 3.88 -9.22 7.71
N ARG A 50 3.57 -9.65 6.48
CA ARG A 50 3.08 -10.99 6.17
C ARG A 50 3.90 -11.58 5.03
N ASN A 51 4.32 -12.82 5.19
CA ASN A 51 5.05 -13.54 4.16
C ASN A 51 4.04 -14.21 3.21
N TYR A 52 4.03 -13.83 1.92
CA TYR A 52 3.05 -14.35 0.97
C TYR A 52 3.18 -15.86 0.76
N GLN A 53 4.38 -16.41 0.95
CA GLN A 53 4.68 -17.84 0.82
C GLN A 53 3.87 -18.68 1.82
N ASP A 54 3.60 -18.16 3.02
CA ASP A 54 2.82 -18.84 4.06
C ASP A 54 1.36 -19.12 3.61
N PHE A 55 0.89 -18.41 2.59
CA PHE A 55 -0.49 -18.48 2.06
C PHE A 55 -0.55 -18.98 0.61
N THR A 56 0.59 -19.31 0.00
CA THR A 56 0.69 -19.67 -1.42
C THR A 56 0.69 -21.18 -1.63
N SER A 57 -0.13 -21.67 -2.56
CA SER A 57 -0.06 -23.06 -3.03
C SER A 57 0.98 -23.18 -4.13
N GLN A 58 1.82 -24.21 -4.08
CA GLN A 58 2.75 -24.54 -5.16
C GLN A 58 2.15 -25.63 -6.06
N ARG A 59 2.20 -25.40 -7.37
CA ARG A 59 1.71 -26.32 -8.40
C ARG A 59 2.81 -26.59 -9.39
N SER A 60 2.97 -27.85 -9.80
CA SER A 60 3.99 -28.27 -10.76
C SER A 60 3.39 -29.13 -11.86
N SER A 61 4.19 -29.49 -12.87
CA SER A 61 3.78 -30.46 -13.90
C SER A 61 3.63 -31.88 -13.35
N ASP A 62 4.38 -32.25 -12.30
CA ASP A 62 4.19 -33.50 -11.57
C ASP A 62 3.20 -33.30 -10.41
N LYS A 63 2.02 -33.91 -10.54
CA LYS A 63 0.97 -33.85 -9.51
C LYS A 63 1.42 -34.41 -8.15
N LYS A 64 2.49 -35.21 -8.09
CA LYS A 64 3.03 -35.71 -6.82
C LYS A 64 3.76 -34.63 -6.03
N GLU A 65 4.26 -33.59 -6.69
CA GLU A 65 4.98 -32.48 -6.06
C GLU A 65 4.07 -31.30 -5.68
N ASP A 66 2.81 -31.34 -6.13
CA ASP A 66 1.79 -30.33 -5.80
C ASP A 66 1.57 -30.22 -4.29
N LYS A 67 1.70 -28.99 -3.77
CA LYS A 67 1.42 -28.68 -2.37
C LYS A 67 0.36 -27.61 -2.29
N ARG A 68 -0.85 -28.04 -1.95
CA ARG A 68 -1.94 -27.13 -1.58
C ARG A 68 -1.63 -26.48 -0.24
N ASN A 69 -1.72 -25.16 -0.19
CA ASN A 69 -1.67 -24.40 1.04
C ASN A 69 -2.91 -24.70 1.91
N LYS A 70 -2.69 -24.90 3.22
CA LYS A 70 -3.73 -25.26 4.20
C LYS A 70 -3.96 -24.22 5.29
N SER A 71 -3.28 -23.07 5.24
CA SER A 71 -3.45 -22.00 6.24
C SER A 71 -4.89 -21.48 6.24
N ASP A 72 -5.38 -21.05 7.41
CA ASP A 72 -6.69 -20.38 7.50
C ASP A 72 -6.61 -18.97 6.89
N ARG A 73 -7.66 -18.54 6.18
CA ARG A 73 -7.78 -17.16 5.70
C ARG A 73 -7.78 -16.14 6.85
N GLY A 74 -8.18 -16.54 8.04
CA GLY A 74 -8.09 -15.75 9.26
C GLY A 74 -6.67 -15.37 9.65
N GLU A 75 -5.67 -16.18 9.31
CA GLU A 75 -4.25 -15.91 9.58
C GLU A 75 -3.70 -14.79 8.69
N ILE A 76 -4.31 -14.55 7.53
CA ILE A 76 -3.97 -13.43 6.64
C ILE A 76 -4.35 -12.08 7.27
N ARG A 77 -5.40 -12.05 8.11
CA ARG A 77 -5.92 -10.81 8.69
C ARG A 77 -4.89 -10.20 9.65
N VAL A 78 -4.46 -8.98 9.34
CA VAL A 78 -3.65 -8.15 10.24
C VAL A 78 -4.54 -7.52 11.30
N LYS A 79 -4.16 -7.64 12.58
CA LYS A 79 -4.90 -7.04 13.69
C LYS A 79 -4.35 -5.67 14.07
N ASN A 80 -3.05 -5.45 13.88
CA ASN A 80 -2.41 -4.17 14.13
C ASN A 80 -2.23 -3.40 12.81
N PHE A 81 -3.05 -2.39 12.62
CA PHE A 81 -3.00 -1.50 11.47
C PHE A 81 -3.54 -0.12 11.86
N GLU A 82 -3.11 0.91 11.13
CA GLU A 82 -3.60 2.27 11.31
C GLU A 82 -4.86 2.50 10.46
N GLU A 83 -5.88 3.12 11.06
CA GLU A 83 -7.01 3.70 10.34
C GLU A 83 -7.11 5.19 10.60
N THR A 84 -6.98 6.00 9.54
CA THR A 84 -7.25 7.43 9.61
C THR A 84 -8.63 7.72 9.01
N LYS A 85 -9.46 8.52 9.70
CA LYS A 85 -10.80 8.88 9.23
C LYS A 85 -10.72 9.83 8.03
N LEU A 86 -11.53 9.55 7.01
CA LEU A 86 -11.84 10.46 5.91
C LEU A 86 -13.36 10.73 5.88
N LEU A 87 -13.75 11.77 5.15
CA LEU A 87 -15.12 12.16 4.91
C LEU A 87 -15.66 11.49 3.63
N ASN A 88 -16.96 11.20 3.56
CA ASN A 88 -17.58 10.60 2.37
C ASN A 88 -17.73 11.64 1.26
N PHE A 89 -17.65 11.21 -0.01
CA PHE A 89 -17.80 12.11 -1.15
C PHE A 89 -19.23 12.59 -1.35
N TYR A 90 -20.22 11.80 -0.93
CA TYR A 90 -21.64 12.11 -1.12
C TYR A 90 -22.39 12.30 0.19
N ASN A 91 -23.44 13.10 0.15
CA ASN A 91 -24.54 13.09 1.10
C ASN A 91 -25.89 13.10 0.34
N ILE A 92 -27.00 13.38 1.03
CA ILE A 92 -28.33 13.41 0.40
C ILE A 92 -28.47 14.52 -0.67
N GLY A 93 -27.64 15.57 -0.61
CA GLY A 93 -27.64 16.69 -1.53
C GLY A 93 -26.64 16.57 -2.69
N GLY A 94 -25.92 15.44 -2.80
CA GLY A 94 -24.93 15.19 -3.85
C GLY A 94 -23.48 15.26 -3.36
N ILE A 95 -22.58 15.63 -4.27
CA ILE A 95 -21.13 15.63 -4.03
C ILE A 95 -20.75 16.75 -3.03
N ARG A 96 -19.89 16.40 -2.09
CA ARG A 96 -19.36 17.28 -1.05
C ARG A 96 -17.92 17.66 -1.35
N PHE A 97 -17.70 18.65 -2.22
CA PHE A 97 -16.35 19.10 -2.60
C PHE A 97 -15.48 19.54 -1.42
N GLN A 98 -16.08 20.14 -0.38
CA GLN A 98 -15.37 20.45 0.87
C GLN A 98 -14.82 19.21 1.57
N ASN A 99 -15.56 18.08 1.51
CA ASN A 99 -15.09 16.81 2.06
C ASN A 99 -13.89 16.29 1.26
N ILE A 100 -13.93 16.41 -0.08
CA ILE A 100 -12.82 16.03 -0.95
C ILE A 100 -11.58 16.86 -0.60
N ALA A 101 -11.69 18.19 -0.55
CA ALA A 101 -10.57 19.06 -0.20
C ALA A 101 -10.00 18.76 1.21
N ALA A 102 -10.85 18.45 2.18
CA ALA A 102 -10.41 18.06 3.51
C ALA A 102 -9.70 16.70 3.50
N ASN A 103 -10.19 15.73 2.73
CA ASN A 103 -9.53 14.44 2.55
C ASN A 103 -8.16 14.60 1.88
N ASP A 104 -8.07 15.42 0.84
CA ASP A 104 -6.81 15.71 0.14
C ASP A 104 -5.76 16.29 1.08
N ALA A 105 -6.15 17.17 2.02
CA ALA A 105 -5.25 17.69 3.04
C ALA A 105 -4.75 16.60 3.99
N VAL A 106 -5.62 15.68 4.42
CA VAL A 106 -5.25 14.55 5.30
C VAL A 106 -4.35 13.55 4.57
N ILE A 107 -4.67 13.22 3.32
CA ILE A 107 -3.86 12.33 2.47
C ILE A 107 -2.49 12.95 2.23
N SER A 108 -2.43 14.24 1.88
CA SER A 108 -1.18 14.98 1.69
C SER A 108 -0.33 14.96 2.96
N SER A 109 -0.95 15.14 4.13
CA SER A 109 -0.24 15.01 5.41
C SER A 109 0.39 13.63 5.57
N LYS A 110 -0.34 12.54 5.28
CA LYS A 110 0.21 11.17 5.39
C LYS A 110 1.35 10.95 4.38
N ILE A 111 1.21 11.40 3.13
CA ILE A 111 2.26 11.29 2.12
C ILE A 111 3.52 12.06 2.57
N ASN A 112 3.38 13.28 3.06
CA ASN A 112 4.49 14.09 3.55
C ASN A 112 5.19 13.43 4.75
N THR A 113 4.43 12.82 5.68
CA THR A 113 5.01 12.02 6.77
C THR A 113 5.84 10.87 6.24
N MET A 114 5.32 10.09 5.27
CA MET A 114 6.09 9.00 4.65
C MET A 114 7.39 9.50 4.02
N ILE A 115 7.34 10.63 3.30
CA ILE A 115 8.54 11.26 2.72
C ILE A 115 9.55 11.65 3.81
N SER A 116 9.09 12.26 4.90
CA SER A 116 9.97 12.63 6.02
C SER A 116 10.60 11.44 6.73
N GLU A 117 9.94 10.27 6.66
CA GLU A 117 10.44 8.99 7.18
C GLU A 117 11.35 8.24 6.18
N GLY A 118 11.72 8.89 5.07
CA GLY A 118 12.64 8.35 4.07
C GLY A 118 11.99 7.50 2.97
N TRP A 119 10.65 7.49 2.89
CA TRP A 119 9.94 6.81 1.81
C TRP A 119 9.77 7.67 0.58
N GLU A 120 9.98 7.08 -0.59
CA GLU A 120 9.68 7.67 -1.89
C GLU A 120 8.32 7.17 -2.38
N LEU A 121 7.43 8.07 -2.81
CA LEU A 121 6.20 7.68 -3.48
C LEU A 121 6.54 7.17 -4.90
N ALA A 122 6.47 5.86 -5.08
CA ALA A 122 6.88 5.22 -6.33
C ALA A 122 5.73 5.13 -7.33
N PHE A 123 4.53 4.76 -6.87
CA PHE A 123 3.36 4.58 -7.73
C PHE A 123 2.07 4.98 -7.03
N VAL A 124 1.10 5.42 -7.83
CA VAL A 124 -0.29 5.64 -7.40
C VAL A 124 -1.20 4.88 -8.35
N ASN A 125 -2.09 4.04 -7.79
CA ASN A 125 -3.08 3.30 -8.57
C ASN A 125 -4.47 3.50 -7.97
N THR A 126 -5.44 3.79 -8.82
CA THR A 126 -6.82 4.08 -8.41
C THR A 126 -7.79 3.12 -9.09
N GLY A 127 -8.82 2.72 -8.36
CA GLY A 127 -9.95 1.96 -8.86
C GLY A 127 -11.26 2.52 -8.31
N VAL A 128 -12.36 2.16 -8.96
CA VAL A 128 -13.71 2.52 -8.53
C VAL A 128 -14.61 1.30 -8.65
N GLU A 129 -15.39 1.06 -7.60
CA GLU A 129 -16.58 0.21 -7.66
C GLU A 129 -17.78 1.16 -7.68
N SER A 130 -18.48 1.20 -8.79
CA SER A 130 -19.66 2.05 -8.96
C SER A 130 -20.93 1.34 -8.46
N VAL A 131 -21.89 2.12 -7.98
CA VAL A 131 -23.23 1.62 -7.64
C VAL A 131 -23.86 1.00 -8.89
N GLY A 132 -24.06 -0.33 -8.86
CA GLY A 132 -24.43 -1.14 -10.03
C GLY A 132 -25.90 -1.07 -10.46
N GLY A 133 -26.73 -0.28 -9.78
CA GLY A 133 -28.13 -0.05 -10.13
C GLY A 133 -29.13 -0.39 -9.02
N LYS A 134 -30.38 -0.67 -9.40
CA LYS A 134 -31.50 -0.78 -8.46
C LYS A 134 -31.27 -1.90 -7.44
N GLY A 135 -31.06 -1.52 -6.18
CA GLY A 135 -30.83 -2.43 -5.06
C GLY A 135 -29.37 -2.58 -4.63
N ASP A 136 -28.43 -2.09 -5.45
CA ASP A 136 -27.06 -1.88 -5.01
C ASP A 136 -26.93 -0.48 -4.43
N ASN A 137 -26.40 -0.39 -3.22
CA ASN A 137 -26.10 0.88 -2.56
C ASN A 137 -24.63 0.95 -2.16
N ASN A 138 -23.80 0.05 -2.68
CA ASN A 138 -22.38 0.01 -2.40
C ASN A 138 -21.63 0.75 -3.50
N GLY A 139 -20.64 1.52 -3.09
CA GLY A 139 -19.76 2.19 -4.01
C GLY A 139 -18.58 2.77 -3.27
N ILE A 140 -17.39 2.50 -3.80
CA ILE A 140 -16.14 3.00 -3.24
C ILE A 140 -15.23 3.50 -4.35
N PHE A 141 -14.48 4.53 -4.01
CA PHE A 141 -13.28 4.94 -4.70
C PHE A 141 -12.10 4.45 -3.87
N ILE A 142 -11.14 3.75 -4.47
CA ILE A 142 -9.98 3.20 -3.78
C ILE A 142 -8.71 3.66 -4.46
N THR A 143 -7.77 4.21 -3.69
CA THR A 143 -6.44 4.59 -4.19
C THR A 143 -5.37 3.91 -3.34
N ARG A 144 -4.41 3.27 -4.01
CA ARG A 144 -3.22 2.67 -3.42
C ARG A 144 -2.00 3.52 -3.75
N TYR A 145 -1.38 4.04 -2.71
CA TYR A 145 -0.11 4.73 -2.74
C TYR A 145 0.97 3.70 -2.41
N ILE A 146 1.85 3.41 -3.37
CA ILE A 146 2.95 2.46 -3.22
C ILE A 146 4.22 3.25 -3.01
N PHE A 147 4.77 3.10 -1.82
CA PHE A 147 6.03 3.70 -1.41
C PHE A 147 7.16 2.68 -1.51
N LYS A 148 8.38 3.18 -1.75
CA LYS A 148 9.60 2.39 -1.65
C LYS A 148 10.65 3.14 -0.84
N ARG A 149 11.57 2.43 -0.20
CA ARG A 149 12.79 3.04 0.37
C ARG A 149 13.95 2.07 0.30
N SER A 150 15.17 2.61 0.35
CA SER A 150 16.37 1.80 0.50
C SER A 150 16.49 1.37 1.97
N LEU A 151 16.87 0.12 2.19
CA LEU A 151 17.22 -0.45 3.49
C LEU A 151 18.65 -0.07 3.91
#